data_AF-A0A3A2ZCL9-F1
#
_entry.id   AF-A0A3A2ZCL9-F1
#
_cell.length_a   1.000
_cell.length_b   1.000
_cell.length_c   1.000
_cell.angle_alpha   90.00
_cell.angle_beta   90.00
_cell.angle_gamma   90.00
#
_symmetry.space_group_name_H-M   'P 1'
#
loop_
_entity.id
_entity.type
_entity.pdbx_description
1 polymer ?
#
loop_
_entity_poly.entity_id
_entity_poly.type
_entity_poly.pdbx_seq_one_letter_code
_entity_poly.pdbx_strand_id
1 'polypeptide(L)'
;MASHLRIQEKCDLVIALTHMRLAEDMQVADATTTGNSRVDLLLGGHDHEVVRRLNGDTNTNSATIEQGCNNADITVDGLIRDTEGDIRIIKSGTDWRGLSLVRMMVQRDEDGTANISTVYLRQWSNIGTAPVPSSGSLSQISQMLGSIHSRVNILVQKPLLHASILLEGRSSVVRSQETNLGNMLADSVRAFYNIEIALFNSGAIRCDQVVGPTIPGNKPLLVKDIINICPFGNSLLVKRVSGRTLVHALENSIGDMHMDGRFLQISGLRVVATWQRTPGNRVLDVFLDLPGTVTHNIEPARMYTVAVPKFIADGFDGYTRFPAEETIIDPEAAITDTDLMLRIFGHNDKPNCDDHAIGAERARAVTIVGHNASDGLPIVNPVTDGRIRFIED
;
A
#
# COMPACT_ATOMS: atom_id res chain seq x y z
N MET A 1 -8.35 13.88 25.67
CA MET A 1 -7.93 15.12 25.00
C MET A 1 -9.09 16.09 24.75
N ALA A 2 -10.18 15.69 24.09
CA ALA A 2 -11.35 16.57 23.86
C ALA A 2 -11.90 17.23 25.15
N SER A 3 -12.07 16.46 26.23
CA SER A 3 -12.44 17.00 27.55
C SER A 3 -11.51 18.09 28.07
N HIS A 4 -10.21 17.98 27.81
CA HIS A 4 -9.26 19.02 28.21
C HIS A 4 -9.47 20.30 27.38
N LEU A 5 -9.63 20.18 26.05
CA LEU A 5 -9.89 21.32 25.17
C LEU A 5 -11.18 22.07 25.56
N ARG A 6 -12.27 21.34 25.87
CA ARG A 6 -13.53 21.98 26.29
C ARG A 6 -13.47 22.59 27.69
N ILE A 7 -12.92 21.86 28.66
CA ILE A 7 -12.99 22.27 30.06
C ILE A 7 -11.91 23.31 30.39
N GLN A 8 -10.68 23.10 29.93
CA GLN A 8 -9.52 23.93 30.28
C GLN A 8 -9.31 25.03 29.26
N GLU A 9 -9.21 24.68 27.98
CA GLU A 9 -8.95 25.64 26.90
C GLU A 9 -10.20 26.39 26.41
N LYS A 10 -11.38 26.03 26.95
CA LYS A 10 -12.67 26.65 26.61
C LYS A 10 -12.98 26.63 25.10
N CYS A 11 -12.57 25.57 24.41
CA CYS A 11 -12.92 25.39 23.00
C CYS A 11 -14.39 24.98 22.86
N ASP A 12 -15.15 25.76 22.10
CA ASP A 12 -16.54 25.46 21.73
C ASP A 12 -16.65 24.32 20.71
N LEU A 13 -15.67 24.21 19.81
CA LEU A 13 -15.62 23.21 18.76
C LEU A 13 -14.31 22.40 18.80
N VAL A 14 -14.40 21.09 18.58
CA VAL A 14 -13.26 20.16 18.55
C VAL A 14 -13.35 19.30 17.29
N ILE A 15 -12.38 19.42 16.41
CA ILE A 15 -12.23 18.58 15.21
C ILE A 15 -11.05 17.63 15.45
N ALA A 16 -11.28 16.33 15.26
CA ALA A 16 -10.22 15.34 15.34
C ALA A 16 -9.66 15.05 13.94
N LEU A 17 -8.34 15.17 13.77
CA LEU A 17 -7.64 14.60 12.63
C LEU A 17 -7.07 13.25 13.05
N THR A 18 -7.42 12.21 12.30
CA THR A 18 -7.06 10.83 12.63
C THR A 18 -6.39 10.14 11.44
N HIS A 19 -5.71 9.03 11.71
CA HIS A 19 -5.18 8.13 10.69
C HIS A 19 -5.45 6.69 11.11
N MET A 20 -6.73 6.38 11.30
CA MET A 20 -7.22 5.06 11.73
C MET A 20 -8.16 4.49 10.67
N ARG A 21 -8.48 3.20 10.74
CA ARG A 21 -9.51 2.63 9.87
C ARG A 21 -10.87 3.20 10.25
N LEU A 22 -11.82 3.06 9.34
CA LEU A 22 -13.17 3.56 9.54
C LEU A 22 -13.81 2.97 10.80
N ALA A 23 -13.58 1.70 11.09
CA ALA A 23 -14.12 1.05 12.29
C ALA A 23 -13.64 1.72 13.59
N GLU A 24 -12.37 2.11 13.69
CA GLU A 24 -11.88 2.81 14.88
C GLU A 24 -12.33 4.27 14.91
N ASP A 25 -12.40 4.95 13.77
CA ASP A 25 -12.98 6.30 13.69
C ASP A 25 -14.45 6.31 14.16
N MET A 26 -15.22 5.27 13.80
CA MET A 26 -16.60 5.11 14.27
C MET A 26 -16.67 4.88 15.78
N GLN A 27 -15.80 4.04 16.35
CA GLN A 27 -15.72 3.86 17.81
C GLN A 27 -15.42 5.19 18.53
N VAL A 28 -14.51 6.00 17.98
CA VAL A 28 -14.24 7.33 18.54
C VAL A 28 -15.45 8.26 18.37
N ALA A 29 -16.07 8.28 17.20
CA ALA A 29 -17.23 9.13 16.92
C ALA A 29 -18.38 8.84 17.89
N ASP A 30 -18.66 7.56 18.17
CA ASP A 30 -19.71 7.09 19.08
C ASP A 30 -19.38 7.42 20.55
N ALA A 31 -18.14 7.18 20.98
CA ALA A 31 -17.68 7.48 22.33
C ALA A 31 -17.60 8.99 22.63
N THR A 32 -17.66 9.84 21.59
CA THR A 32 -17.49 11.30 21.69
C THR A 32 -18.67 12.07 21.09
N THR A 33 -19.88 11.54 21.23
CA THR A 33 -21.12 12.17 20.75
C THR A 33 -21.57 13.35 21.62
N THR A 34 -21.35 13.30 22.93
CA THR A 34 -21.92 14.27 23.89
C THR A 34 -20.95 14.68 25.00
N GLY A 35 -21.36 15.71 25.75
CA GLY A 35 -20.66 16.19 26.93
C GLY A 35 -19.28 16.79 26.64
N ASN A 36 -18.45 16.87 27.68
CA ASN A 36 -17.13 17.50 27.58
C ASN A 36 -16.14 16.72 26.69
N SER A 37 -16.38 15.43 26.46
CA SER A 37 -15.57 14.64 25.54
C SER A 37 -16.01 14.75 24.08
N ARG A 38 -17.04 15.54 23.76
CA ARG A 38 -17.58 15.65 22.41
C ARG A 38 -16.53 16.11 21.40
N VAL A 39 -16.37 15.32 20.34
CA VAL A 39 -15.69 15.70 19.09
C VAL A 39 -16.77 16.01 18.08
N ASP A 40 -16.67 17.14 17.39
CA ASP A 40 -17.71 17.62 16.47
C ASP A 40 -17.59 17.03 15.07
N LEU A 41 -16.36 16.79 14.61
CA LEU A 41 -16.08 16.22 13.30
C LEU A 41 -14.77 15.41 13.35
N LEU A 42 -14.73 14.27 12.67
CA LEU A 42 -13.54 13.46 12.47
C LEU A 42 -13.13 13.54 10.99
N LEU A 43 -11.90 13.97 10.76
CA LEU A 43 -11.24 13.95 9.46
C LEU A 43 -10.22 12.80 9.47
N GLY A 44 -10.62 11.67 8.90
CA GLY A 44 -9.87 10.41 8.98
C GLY A 44 -9.08 10.06 7.72
N GLY A 45 -8.42 8.91 7.77
CA GLY A 45 -7.55 8.41 6.70
C GLY A 45 -7.42 6.88 6.72
N HIS A 46 -6.25 6.37 6.33
CA HIS A 46 -5.85 4.96 6.34
C HIS A 46 -6.58 4.00 5.37
N ASP A 47 -7.91 4.10 5.22
CA ASP A 47 -8.68 3.15 4.38
C ASP A 47 -8.47 3.32 2.86
N HIS A 48 -7.86 4.44 2.44
CA HIS A 48 -7.65 4.82 1.04
C HIS A 48 -8.90 5.08 0.19
N GLU A 49 -10.10 4.92 0.77
CA GLU A 49 -11.37 5.21 0.11
C GLU A 49 -11.92 6.61 0.46
N VAL A 50 -12.77 7.14 -0.42
CA VAL A 50 -13.57 8.32 -0.09
C VAL A 50 -14.78 7.87 0.72
N VAL A 51 -14.94 8.42 1.92
CA VAL A 51 -15.96 7.98 2.87
C VAL A 51 -16.61 9.18 3.53
N ARG A 52 -17.91 9.06 3.79
CA ARG A 52 -18.63 9.93 4.73
C ARG A 52 -19.57 9.11 5.62
N ARG A 53 -19.63 9.47 6.90
CA ARG A 53 -20.59 8.88 7.85
C ARG A 53 -21.35 9.98 8.56
N LEU A 54 -22.67 9.81 8.59
CA LEU A 54 -23.57 10.61 9.40
C LEU A 54 -23.61 10.06 10.82
N ASN A 55 -24.09 10.87 11.75
CA ASN A 55 -24.30 10.45 13.13
C ASN A 55 -25.29 9.28 13.22
N GLY A 56 -24.89 8.22 13.93
CA GLY A 56 -25.68 6.98 14.06
C GLY A 56 -25.49 5.98 12.93
N ASP A 57 -24.65 6.26 11.92
CA ASP A 57 -24.25 5.23 10.95
C ASP A 57 -23.50 4.09 11.66
N THR A 58 -23.69 2.86 11.19
CA THR A 58 -23.10 1.62 11.75
C THR A 58 -22.27 0.83 10.74
N ASN A 59 -22.29 1.23 9.46
CA ASN A 59 -21.54 0.58 8.40
C ASN A 59 -20.03 0.86 8.48
N THR A 60 -19.27 -0.11 8.98
CA THR A 60 -17.80 -0.05 9.08
C THR A 60 -17.07 -0.37 7.78
N ASN A 61 -17.77 -0.72 6.69
CA ASN A 61 -17.16 -1.01 5.40
C ASN A 61 -16.76 0.28 4.68
N SER A 62 -15.46 0.54 4.58
CA SER A 62 -14.90 1.71 3.90
C SER A 62 -15.11 1.71 2.39
N ALA A 63 -15.38 0.56 1.77
CA ALA A 63 -15.74 0.49 0.36
C ALA A 63 -17.13 1.10 0.07
N THR A 64 -17.96 1.33 1.09
CA THR A 64 -19.24 2.05 0.95
C THR A 64 -19.04 3.53 1.31
N ILE A 65 -19.22 4.42 0.33
CA ILE A 65 -19.03 5.87 0.51
C ILE A 65 -20.00 6.41 1.58
N GLU A 66 -21.29 6.08 1.49
CA GLU A 66 -22.36 6.52 2.40
C GLU A 66 -23.30 5.35 2.72
N GLN A 67 -23.68 5.17 3.99
CA GLN A 67 -24.56 4.08 4.41
C GLN A 67 -25.91 4.14 3.68
N GLY A 68 -26.37 2.98 3.20
CA GLY A 68 -27.67 2.86 2.51
C GLY A 68 -27.67 3.36 1.06
N CYS A 69 -26.53 3.84 0.55
CA CYS A 69 -26.37 4.25 -0.85
C CYS A 69 -25.45 3.28 -1.59
N ASN A 70 -25.77 2.98 -2.86
CA ASN A 70 -24.80 2.36 -3.75
C ASN A 70 -23.87 3.46 -4.30
N ASN A 71 -22.55 3.21 -4.28
CA ASN A 71 -21.56 4.18 -4.75
C ASN A 71 -21.83 4.64 -6.20
N ALA A 72 -22.31 3.75 -7.06
CA ALA A 72 -22.61 4.07 -8.46
C ALA A 72 -23.77 5.07 -8.62
N ASP A 73 -24.71 5.10 -7.67
CA ASP A 73 -25.87 5.99 -7.71
C ASP A 73 -25.52 7.41 -7.25
N ILE A 74 -24.45 7.55 -6.48
CA ILE A 74 -24.01 8.83 -5.91
C ILE A 74 -22.70 9.34 -6.52
N THR A 75 -22.06 8.59 -7.42
CA THR A 75 -20.80 8.99 -8.07
C THR A 75 -20.99 9.16 -9.57
N VAL A 76 -20.74 10.36 -10.08
CA VAL A 76 -20.80 10.67 -11.52
C VAL A 76 -19.49 11.36 -11.91
N ASP A 77 -18.73 10.75 -12.82
CA ASP A 77 -17.44 11.26 -13.30
C ASP A 77 -16.48 11.69 -12.18
N GLY A 78 -16.43 10.88 -11.12
CA GLY A 78 -15.57 11.12 -9.96
C GLY A 78 -16.04 12.24 -9.02
N LEU A 79 -17.15 12.93 -9.31
CA LEU A 79 -17.86 13.78 -8.35
C LEU A 79 -18.84 12.91 -7.55
N ILE A 80 -18.82 13.07 -6.23
CA ILE A 80 -19.76 12.42 -5.32
C ILE A 80 -20.87 13.42 -4.99
N ARG A 81 -22.13 12.99 -5.14
CA ARG A 81 -23.35 13.78 -4.89
C ARG A 81 -23.25 14.50 -3.56
N ASP A 82 -23.44 15.81 -3.57
CA ASP A 82 -23.41 16.63 -2.36
C ASP A 82 -24.33 16.07 -1.27
N THR A 83 -23.91 16.25 -0.02
CA THR A 83 -24.74 15.91 1.15
C THR A 83 -24.66 17.01 2.18
N GLU A 84 -25.69 17.11 3.01
CA GLU A 84 -25.74 18.00 4.16
C GLU A 84 -26.35 17.26 5.36
N GLY A 85 -25.94 17.63 6.56
CA GLY A 85 -26.52 17.10 7.79
C GLY A 85 -25.52 16.97 8.93
N ASP A 86 -25.81 16.06 9.85
CA ASP A 86 -24.97 15.72 11.00
C ASP A 86 -23.85 14.74 10.59
N ILE A 87 -22.94 15.23 9.75
CA ILE A 87 -21.80 14.44 9.25
C ILE A 87 -20.73 14.37 10.33
N ARG A 88 -20.34 13.15 10.70
CA ARG A 88 -19.40 12.87 11.80
C ARG A 88 -18.02 12.49 11.31
N ILE A 89 -17.90 11.76 10.20
CA ILE A 89 -16.63 11.24 9.70
C ILE A 89 -16.50 11.55 8.22
N ILE A 90 -15.33 12.04 7.80
CA ILE A 90 -15.00 12.33 6.41
C ILE A 90 -13.61 11.77 6.10
N LYS A 91 -13.49 11.01 5.01
CA LYS A 91 -12.20 10.56 4.43
C LYS A 91 -12.16 10.91 2.96
N SER A 92 -10.97 11.26 2.46
CA SER A 92 -10.78 11.84 1.11
C SER A 92 -10.02 10.93 0.15
N GLY A 93 -9.99 9.62 0.38
CA GLY A 93 -9.24 8.69 -0.47
C GLY A 93 -7.73 8.70 -0.22
N THR A 94 -6.95 8.39 -1.27
CA THR A 94 -5.48 8.25 -1.24
C THR A 94 -4.82 8.94 -2.42
N ASP A 95 -3.49 9.08 -2.35
CA ASP A 95 -2.60 9.44 -3.46
C ASP A 95 -2.98 10.75 -4.18
N TRP A 96 -3.57 11.69 -3.44
CA TRP A 96 -4.06 12.97 -3.95
C TRP A 96 -5.10 12.85 -5.08
N ARG A 97 -5.76 11.68 -5.19
CA ARG A 97 -6.82 11.47 -6.18
C ARG A 97 -8.16 11.97 -5.69
N GLY A 98 -8.42 11.93 -4.39
CA GLY A 98 -9.66 12.46 -3.83
C GLY A 98 -9.52 13.86 -3.23
N LEU A 99 -10.65 14.55 -3.13
CA LEU A 99 -10.78 15.88 -2.52
C LEU A 99 -12.10 15.96 -1.77
N SER A 100 -12.08 16.46 -0.54
CA SER A 100 -13.31 16.80 0.20
C SER A 100 -13.33 18.29 0.51
N LEU A 101 -14.41 18.96 0.14
CA LEU A 101 -14.70 20.34 0.54
C LEU A 101 -15.79 20.30 1.61
N VAL A 102 -15.39 20.69 2.82
CA VAL A 102 -16.24 20.70 4.01
C VAL A 102 -16.60 22.14 4.34
N ARG A 103 -17.88 22.47 4.38
CA ARG A 103 -18.38 23.77 4.86
C ARG A 103 -19.25 23.54 6.09
N MET A 104 -18.78 24.03 7.23
CA MET A 104 -19.47 23.92 8.51
C MET A 104 -20.25 25.21 8.76
N MET A 105 -21.54 25.10 9.02
CA MET A 105 -22.35 26.21 9.51
C MET A 105 -22.30 26.21 11.03
N VAL A 106 -21.80 27.30 11.60
CA VAL A 106 -21.64 27.47 13.05
C VAL A 106 -22.66 28.48 13.53
N GLN A 107 -23.43 28.09 14.54
CA GLN A 107 -24.35 28.97 15.26
C GLN A 107 -23.85 29.15 16.68
N ARG A 108 -24.45 30.09 17.42
CA ARG A 108 -24.23 30.24 18.85
C ARG A 108 -25.56 30.06 19.57
N ASP A 109 -25.55 29.24 20.60
CA ASP A 109 -26.69 29.03 21.49
C ASP A 109 -26.91 30.26 22.39
N GLU A 110 -28.00 30.27 23.16
CA GLU A 110 -28.35 31.39 24.05
C GLU A 110 -27.29 31.70 25.12
N ASP A 111 -26.50 30.69 25.51
CA ASP A 111 -25.39 30.82 26.45
C ASP A 111 -24.08 31.29 25.79
N GLY A 112 -24.10 31.54 24.48
CA GLY A 112 -22.97 31.99 23.69
C GLY A 112 -22.07 30.88 23.15
N THR A 113 -22.32 29.62 23.50
CA THR A 113 -21.54 28.45 23.05
C THR A 113 -21.70 28.28 21.55
N ALA A 114 -20.59 28.16 20.81
CA ALA A 114 -20.65 27.86 19.38
C ALA A 114 -20.86 26.36 19.09
N ASN A 115 -21.79 26.05 18.19
CA ASN A 115 -22.13 24.69 17.79
C ASN A 115 -22.25 24.58 16.26
N ILE A 116 -21.87 23.43 15.71
CA ILE A 116 -22.10 23.13 14.29
C ILE A 116 -23.58 22.79 14.12
N SER A 117 -24.31 23.59 13.35
CA SER A 117 -25.73 23.36 13.07
C SER A 117 -25.94 22.41 11.89
N THR A 118 -25.08 22.48 10.88
CA THR A 118 -25.07 21.58 9.73
C THR A 118 -23.70 21.57 9.06
N VAL A 119 -23.33 20.45 8.46
CA VAL A 119 -22.13 20.31 7.63
C VAL A 119 -22.57 20.06 6.19
N TYR A 120 -22.11 20.91 5.27
CA TYR A 120 -22.20 20.70 3.84
C TYR A 120 -20.93 20.02 3.36
N LEU A 121 -21.09 18.95 2.59
CA LEU A 121 -19.97 18.15 2.10
C LEU A 121 -20.12 17.90 0.59
N ARG A 122 -19.08 18.31 -0.14
CA ARG A 122 -18.85 17.93 -1.53
C ARG A 122 -17.54 17.15 -1.61
N GLN A 123 -17.57 16.01 -2.29
CA GLN A 123 -16.38 15.16 -2.42
C GLN A 123 -16.14 14.78 -3.87
N TRP A 124 -14.88 14.56 -4.20
CA TRP A 124 -14.42 13.99 -5.46
C TRP A 124 -13.58 12.76 -5.15
N SER A 125 -13.81 11.67 -5.85
CA SER A 125 -12.89 10.53 -5.94
C SER A 125 -11.84 10.72 -7.03
N ASN A 126 -12.05 11.68 -7.94
CA ASN A 126 -11.07 12.13 -8.92
C ASN A 126 -10.94 13.66 -8.90
N ILE A 127 -9.88 14.19 -8.29
CA ILE A 127 -9.60 15.61 -8.18
C ILE A 127 -9.43 16.28 -9.54
N GLY A 128 -9.11 15.51 -10.59
CA GLY A 128 -9.02 16.01 -11.96
C GLY A 128 -10.35 16.54 -12.50
N THR A 129 -11.48 16.18 -11.88
CA THR A 129 -12.81 16.71 -12.20
C THR A 129 -13.27 17.82 -11.26
N ALA A 130 -12.44 18.20 -10.28
CA ALA A 130 -12.71 19.32 -9.40
C ALA A 130 -12.42 20.67 -10.10
N PRO A 131 -13.21 21.72 -9.82
CA PRO A 131 -12.99 23.04 -10.39
C PRO A 131 -11.66 23.64 -9.91
N VAL A 132 -10.82 24.06 -10.84
CA VAL A 132 -9.53 24.71 -10.56
C VAL A 132 -9.77 26.20 -10.22
N PRO A 133 -9.28 26.72 -9.07
CA PRO A 133 -9.40 28.14 -8.74
C PRO A 133 -8.68 29.03 -9.78
N SER A 134 -9.25 30.20 -10.08
CA SER A 134 -8.67 31.20 -11.00
C SER A 134 -7.39 31.84 -10.45
N SER A 135 -6.27 31.15 -10.68
CA SER A 135 -4.85 31.51 -10.91
C SER A 135 -4.23 32.88 -10.57
N GLY A 136 -4.82 33.75 -9.74
CA GLY A 136 -4.22 35.06 -9.41
C GLY A 136 -2.89 35.02 -8.65
N SER A 137 -2.56 33.93 -7.95
CA SER A 137 -1.39 33.84 -7.05
C SER A 137 -0.50 32.61 -7.26
N LEU A 138 -0.59 31.92 -8.41
CA LEU A 138 0.11 30.65 -8.63
C LEU A 138 1.49 30.79 -9.30
N SER A 139 1.90 31.99 -9.73
CA SER A 139 3.14 32.15 -10.52
C SER A 139 4.40 31.72 -9.77
N GLN A 140 4.53 32.08 -8.49
CA GLN A 140 5.69 31.71 -7.66
C GLN A 140 5.72 30.23 -7.30
N ILE A 141 4.57 29.63 -6.95
CA ILE A 141 4.48 28.19 -6.64
C ILE A 141 4.75 27.38 -7.90
N SER A 142 4.18 27.75 -9.05
CA SER A 142 4.43 27.10 -10.33
C SER A 142 5.89 27.20 -10.76
N GLN A 143 6.56 28.32 -10.52
CA GLN A 143 8.00 28.46 -10.79
C GLN A 143 8.86 27.56 -9.88
N MET A 144 8.56 27.51 -8.58
CA MET A 144 9.28 26.62 -7.64
C MET A 144 9.07 25.14 -8.00
N LEU A 145 7.82 24.74 -8.27
CA LEU A 145 7.50 23.39 -8.74
C LEU A 145 8.19 23.07 -10.06
N GLY A 146 8.21 24.01 -11.01
CA GLY A 146 8.89 23.85 -12.30
C GLY A 146 10.39 23.59 -12.15
N SER A 147 11.07 24.31 -11.25
CA SER A 147 12.50 24.13 -10.96
C SER A 147 12.80 22.75 -10.35
N ILE A 148 12.04 22.36 -9.33
CA ILE A 148 12.19 21.05 -8.65
C ILE A 148 11.89 19.92 -9.63
N HIS A 149 10.76 20.00 -10.34
CA HIS A 149 10.38 19.02 -11.36
C HIS A 149 11.47 18.91 -12.41
N SER A 150 12.02 20.00 -12.92
CA SER A 150 13.07 19.94 -13.95
C SER A 150 14.30 19.14 -13.49
N ARG A 151 14.74 19.33 -12.24
CA ARG A 151 15.89 18.59 -11.67
C ARG A 151 15.60 17.11 -11.48
N VAL A 152 14.42 16.77 -10.94
CA VAL A 152 14.01 15.37 -10.72
C VAL A 152 13.77 14.66 -12.05
N ASN A 153 13.10 15.33 -13.00
CA ASN A 153 12.67 14.79 -14.28
C ASN A 153 13.86 14.32 -15.14
N ILE A 154 15.01 15.00 -15.07
CA ILE A 154 16.22 14.57 -15.78
C ILE A 154 16.71 13.19 -15.30
N LEU A 155 16.65 12.92 -14.00
CA LEU A 155 17.17 11.67 -13.43
C LEU A 155 16.20 10.49 -13.63
N VAL A 156 14.90 10.76 -13.57
CA VAL A 156 13.88 9.70 -13.56
C VAL A 156 13.33 9.34 -14.94
N GLN A 157 13.72 10.08 -16.00
CA GLN A 157 13.31 9.80 -17.38
C GLN A 157 14.19 8.79 -18.12
N LYS A 158 15.29 8.32 -17.53
CA LYS A 158 16.16 7.33 -18.19
C LYS A 158 15.37 6.05 -18.50
N PRO A 159 15.35 5.57 -19.76
CA PRO A 159 14.85 4.25 -20.12
C PRO A 159 15.56 3.15 -19.36
N LEU A 160 14.80 2.17 -18.87
CA LEU A 160 15.34 1.18 -17.95
C LEU A 160 15.05 -0.26 -18.38
N LEU A 161 13.81 -0.58 -18.74
CA LEU A 161 13.44 -1.93 -19.17
C LEU A 161 12.22 -1.94 -20.10
N HIS A 162 11.99 -3.08 -20.72
CA HIS A 162 10.74 -3.43 -21.37
C HIS A 162 10.00 -4.54 -20.60
N ALA A 163 8.68 -4.45 -20.57
CA ALA A 163 7.80 -5.55 -20.22
C ALA A 163 7.15 -6.13 -21.49
N SER A 164 7.23 -7.45 -21.70
CA SER A 164 6.53 -8.15 -22.80
C SER A 164 5.10 -8.55 -22.45
N ILE A 165 4.74 -8.47 -21.18
CA ILE A 165 3.41 -8.75 -20.64
C ILE A 165 2.94 -7.56 -19.79
N LEU A 166 1.63 -7.47 -19.56
CA LEU A 166 1.09 -6.53 -18.57
C LEU A 166 1.61 -6.87 -17.17
N LEU A 167 1.86 -5.87 -16.33
CA LEU A 167 2.22 -6.06 -14.93
C LEU A 167 1.07 -5.58 -14.05
N GLU A 168 0.52 -6.48 -13.24
CA GLU A 168 -0.61 -6.18 -12.36
C GLU A 168 -0.13 -5.57 -11.03
N GLY A 169 -0.33 -4.26 -10.89
CA GLY A 169 0.08 -3.47 -9.73
C GLY A 169 -1.05 -2.69 -9.06
N ARG A 170 -2.32 -2.96 -9.40
CA ARG A 170 -3.47 -2.30 -8.74
C ARG A 170 -3.56 -2.74 -7.28
N SER A 171 -3.79 -1.79 -6.38
CA SER A 171 -3.88 -2.05 -4.93
C SER A 171 -5.00 -3.03 -4.60
N SER A 172 -6.11 -2.97 -5.33
CA SER A 172 -7.25 -3.89 -5.15
C SER A 172 -6.93 -5.35 -5.46
N VAL A 173 -5.84 -5.61 -6.20
CA VAL A 173 -5.42 -6.95 -6.63
C VAL A 173 -4.19 -7.40 -5.85
N VAL A 174 -3.12 -6.59 -5.84
CA VAL A 174 -1.86 -6.96 -5.16
C VAL A 174 -2.03 -7.20 -3.66
N ARG A 175 -3.07 -6.63 -3.04
CA ARG A 175 -3.36 -6.74 -1.59
C ARG A 175 -4.23 -7.93 -1.21
N SER A 176 -4.66 -8.75 -2.15
CA SER A 176 -5.60 -9.85 -1.90
C SER A 176 -5.28 -11.15 -2.63
N GLN A 177 -4.42 -11.09 -3.65
CA GLN A 177 -4.05 -12.24 -4.47
C GLN A 177 -2.64 -12.12 -5.02
N GLU A 178 -2.12 -13.25 -5.48
CA GLU A 178 -0.86 -13.35 -6.22
C GLU A 178 -0.91 -12.52 -7.51
N THR A 179 0.15 -11.76 -7.79
CA THR A 179 0.30 -11.05 -9.06
C THR A 179 1.66 -11.30 -9.67
N ASN A 180 1.76 -11.19 -10.99
CA ASN A 180 3.02 -11.36 -11.69
C ASN A 180 4.06 -10.28 -11.30
N LEU A 181 3.63 -9.04 -11.04
CA LEU A 181 4.51 -7.99 -10.52
C LEU A 181 5.03 -8.36 -9.12
N GLY A 182 4.15 -8.85 -8.24
CA GLY A 182 4.52 -9.33 -6.91
C GLY A 182 5.52 -10.48 -6.95
N ASN A 183 5.28 -11.48 -7.81
CA ASN A 183 6.19 -12.60 -8.03
C ASN A 183 7.57 -12.14 -8.51
N MET A 184 7.62 -11.22 -9.48
CA MET A 184 8.88 -10.67 -9.99
C MET A 184 9.71 -10.02 -8.88
N LEU A 185 9.07 -9.23 -8.02
CA LEU A 185 9.73 -8.58 -6.88
C LEU A 185 10.23 -9.62 -5.88
N ALA A 186 9.38 -10.57 -5.46
CA ALA A 186 9.76 -11.60 -4.51
C ALA A 186 10.88 -12.51 -5.05
N ASP A 187 10.83 -12.88 -6.33
CA ASP A 187 11.87 -13.69 -6.99
C ASP A 187 13.20 -12.94 -7.05
N SER A 188 13.16 -11.65 -7.38
CA SER A 188 14.35 -10.79 -7.42
C SER A 188 15.03 -10.74 -6.05
N VAL A 189 14.27 -10.57 -4.97
CA VAL A 189 14.79 -10.54 -3.60
C VAL A 189 15.37 -11.90 -3.19
N ARG A 190 14.66 -12.99 -3.47
CA ARG A 190 15.12 -14.35 -3.13
C ARG A 190 16.42 -14.70 -3.83
N ALA A 191 16.50 -14.42 -5.13
CA ALA A 191 17.69 -14.68 -5.93
C ALA A 191 18.86 -13.76 -5.53
N PHE A 192 18.58 -12.48 -5.22
CA PHE A 192 19.59 -11.53 -4.76
C PHE A 192 20.35 -12.07 -3.55
N TYR A 193 19.64 -12.52 -2.51
CA TYR A 193 20.27 -13.06 -1.30
C TYR A 193 20.64 -14.55 -1.40
N ASN A 194 20.19 -15.26 -2.43
CA ASN A 194 20.37 -16.72 -2.57
C ASN A 194 19.86 -17.49 -1.35
N ILE A 195 18.60 -17.23 -0.99
CA ILE A 195 17.94 -17.76 0.21
C ILE A 195 16.70 -18.58 -0.13
N GLU A 196 16.13 -19.25 0.87
CA GLU A 196 15.00 -20.16 0.68
C GLU A 196 13.69 -19.41 0.36
N ILE A 197 13.35 -18.36 1.11
CA ILE A 197 12.03 -17.74 1.03
C ILE A 197 12.14 -16.22 0.97
N ALA A 198 11.46 -15.56 0.03
CA ALA A 198 11.26 -14.12 0.09
C ALA A 198 9.79 -13.79 0.28
N LEU A 199 9.50 -12.87 1.19
CA LEU A 199 8.17 -12.32 1.43
C LEU A 199 8.22 -10.83 1.11
N PHE A 200 7.29 -10.34 0.32
CA PHE A 200 7.21 -8.95 -0.08
C PHE A 200 5.79 -8.44 0.19
N ASN A 201 5.62 -7.53 1.14
CA ASN A 201 4.28 -7.05 1.47
C ASN A 201 3.75 -6.14 0.35
N SER A 202 2.50 -6.38 -0.01
CA SER A 202 1.78 -5.66 -1.07
C SER A 202 1.62 -4.17 -0.79
N GLY A 203 1.72 -3.76 0.48
CA GLY A 203 1.79 -2.37 0.91
C GLY A 203 2.98 -1.61 0.32
N ALA A 204 4.09 -2.29 0.04
CA ALA A 204 5.27 -1.70 -0.58
C ALA A 204 5.13 -1.50 -2.11
N ILE A 205 4.11 -2.11 -2.74
CA ILE A 205 3.80 -1.94 -4.17
C ILE A 205 2.78 -0.79 -4.31
N ARG A 206 3.19 0.33 -4.94
CA ARG A 206 2.44 1.61 -4.87
C ARG A 206 2.00 2.19 -6.21
N CYS A 207 2.30 1.55 -7.34
CA CYS A 207 1.98 2.11 -8.65
C CYS A 207 0.48 2.20 -8.93
N ASP A 208 -0.33 1.39 -8.24
CA ASP A 208 -1.80 1.34 -8.27
C ASP A 208 -2.39 1.40 -9.69
N GLN A 209 -1.82 0.60 -10.57
CA GLN A 209 -2.21 0.53 -11.98
C GLN A 209 -1.79 -0.79 -12.60
N VAL A 210 -2.38 -1.09 -13.75
CA VAL A 210 -1.84 -2.10 -14.66
C VAL A 210 -0.81 -1.42 -15.55
N VAL A 211 0.44 -1.83 -15.44
CA VAL A 211 1.49 -1.35 -16.35
C VAL A 211 1.37 -2.15 -17.64
N GLY A 212 1.01 -1.48 -18.73
CA GLY A 212 0.81 -2.12 -20.02
C GLY A 212 2.10 -2.72 -20.60
N PRO A 213 2.00 -3.72 -21.48
CA PRO A 213 3.16 -4.25 -22.19
C PRO A 213 3.77 -3.15 -23.06
N THR A 214 5.09 -3.08 -23.02
CA THR A 214 5.87 -2.08 -23.76
C THR A 214 6.35 -2.60 -25.12
N ILE A 215 6.21 -3.91 -25.36
CA ILE A 215 6.51 -4.58 -26.62
C ILE A 215 5.17 -5.06 -27.20
N PRO A 216 4.88 -4.81 -28.49
CA PRO A 216 5.74 -4.23 -29.53
C PRO A 216 5.79 -2.68 -29.56
N GLY A 217 5.22 -2.00 -28.56
CA GLY A 217 5.08 -0.54 -28.55
C GLY A 217 6.39 0.27 -28.47
N ASN A 218 7.53 -0.37 -28.19
CA ASN A 218 8.86 0.24 -28.02
C ASN A 218 8.89 1.50 -27.14
N LYS A 219 8.02 1.55 -26.13
CA LYS A 219 8.03 2.61 -25.11
C LYS A 219 8.49 2.01 -23.77
N PRO A 220 9.80 2.06 -23.45
CA PRO A 220 10.33 1.42 -22.26
C PRO A 220 9.76 2.02 -20.98
N LEU A 221 9.74 1.21 -19.93
CA LEU A 221 9.57 1.71 -18.56
C LEU A 221 10.82 2.48 -18.16
N LEU A 222 10.60 3.60 -17.50
CA LEU A 222 11.62 4.54 -17.09
C LEU A 222 11.94 4.34 -15.60
N VAL A 223 13.03 4.97 -15.14
CA VAL A 223 13.40 4.99 -13.71
C VAL A 223 12.25 5.46 -12.82
N LYS A 224 11.47 6.47 -13.23
CA LYS A 224 10.27 6.92 -12.49
C LYS A 224 9.24 5.80 -12.31
N ASP A 225 9.11 4.89 -13.26
CA ASP A 225 8.09 3.85 -13.21
C ASP A 225 8.45 2.80 -12.16
N ILE A 226 9.75 2.48 -12.02
CA ILE A 226 10.24 1.64 -10.92
C ILE A 226 10.10 2.33 -9.56
N ILE A 227 10.43 3.62 -9.46
CA ILE A 227 10.24 4.40 -8.23
C ILE A 227 8.75 4.45 -7.86
N ASN A 228 7.85 4.60 -8.83
CA ASN A 228 6.41 4.57 -8.58
C ASN A 228 5.92 3.18 -8.12
N ILE A 229 6.56 2.09 -8.56
CA ILE A 229 6.24 0.73 -8.11
C ILE A 229 6.72 0.52 -6.66
N CYS A 230 7.99 0.79 -6.35
CA CYS A 230 8.58 0.65 -5.02
C CYS A 230 9.19 1.99 -4.56
N PRO A 231 8.41 2.91 -3.95
CA PRO A 231 8.88 4.27 -3.66
C PRO A 231 9.61 4.41 -2.32
N PHE A 232 9.53 3.42 -1.44
CA PHE A 232 9.90 3.59 -0.04
C PHE A 232 11.38 3.35 0.26
N GLY A 233 12.09 2.61 -0.58
CA GLY A 233 13.47 2.24 -0.29
C GLY A 233 13.59 1.40 0.97
N ASN A 234 12.67 0.46 1.22
CA ASN A 234 12.74 -0.40 2.40
C ASN A 234 13.98 -1.29 2.30
N SER A 235 14.82 -1.30 3.34
CA SER A 235 15.90 -2.28 3.47
C SER A 235 15.33 -3.70 3.49
N LEU A 236 15.85 -4.58 2.66
CA LEU A 236 15.43 -5.98 2.57
C LEU A 236 16.31 -6.81 3.50
N LEU A 237 15.80 -7.15 4.68
CA LEU A 237 16.53 -7.90 5.70
C LEU A 237 16.46 -9.39 5.44
N VAL A 238 17.47 -10.14 5.91
CA VAL A 238 17.42 -11.60 5.94
C VAL A 238 17.37 -12.06 7.38
N LYS A 239 16.41 -12.92 7.69
CA LYS A 239 16.18 -13.43 9.04
C LYS A 239 16.13 -14.95 9.04
N ARG A 240 16.47 -15.54 10.19
CA ARG A 240 16.22 -16.95 10.48
C ARG A 240 14.85 -17.06 11.12
N VAL A 241 13.91 -17.74 10.47
CA VAL A 241 12.50 -17.79 10.91
C VAL A 241 12.04 -19.23 11.08
N SER A 242 11.39 -19.55 12.19
CA SER A 242 10.79 -20.88 12.40
C SER A 242 9.61 -21.13 11.46
N GLY A 243 9.38 -22.38 11.05
CA GLY A 243 8.20 -22.75 10.25
C GLY A 243 6.88 -22.34 10.92
N ARG A 244 6.80 -22.39 12.25
CA ARG A 244 5.65 -21.90 13.01
C ARG A 244 5.43 -20.40 12.82
N THR A 245 6.48 -19.59 12.95
CA THR A 245 6.38 -18.13 12.71
C THR A 245 6.00 -17.83 11.27
N LEU A 246 6.53 -18.60 10.31
CA LEU A 246 6.20 -18.46 8.90
C LEU A 246 4.70 -18.72 8.63
N VAL A 247 4.13 -19.79 9.18
CA VAL A 247 2.69 -20.06 9.04
C VAL A 247 1.86 -18.96 9.71
N HIS A 248 2.25 -18.47 10.88
CA HIS A 248 1.58 -17.32 11.51
C HIS A 248 1.66 -16.05 10.66
N ALA A 249 2.78 -15.81 9.97
CA ALA A 249 2.92 -14.68 9.06
C ALA A 249 1.97 -14.81 7.87
N LEU A 250 1.86 -16.00 7.28
CA LEU A 250 0.94 -16.27 6.18
C LEU A 250 -0.53 -16.16 6.64
N GLU A 251 -0.86 -16.60 7.85
CA GLU A 251 -2.18 -16.38 8.45
C GLU A 251 -2.48 -14.90 8.65
N ASN A 252 -1.51 -14.10 9.12
CA ASN A 252 -1.67 -12.64 9.22
C ASN A 252 -1.89 -12.00 7.84
N SER A 253 -1.13 -12.43 6.83
CA SER A 253 -1.21 -11.97 5.44
C SER A 253 -2.62 -12.07 4.85
N ILE A 254 -3.39 -13.09 5.25
CA ILE A 254 -4.78 -13.31 4.80
C ILE A 254 -5.80 -13.17 5.94
N GLY A 255 -5.37 -12.65 7.09
CA GLY A 255 -6.19 -12.59 8.30
C GLY A 255 -7.29 -11.54 8.20
N ASP A 256 -7.07 -10.53 7.37
CA ASP A 256 -8.02 -9.46 7.13
C ASP A 256 -8.26 -9.29 5.62
N MET A 257 -9.50 -9.08 5.22
CA MET A 257 -9.89 -8.88 3.81
C MET A 257 -9.68 -7.41 3.37
N HIS A 258 -9.27 -6.53 4.29
CA HIS A 258 -9.05 -5.11 4.01
C HIS A 258 -7.74 -4.85 3.24
N MET A 259 -7.74 -3.77 2.46
CA MET A 259 -6.61 -3.33 1.65
C MET A 259 -5.55 -2.59 2.48
N ASP A 260 -5.07 -3.09 3.62
CA ASP A 260 -4.06 -2.37 4.42
C ASP A 260 -2.61 -2.64 3.98
N GLY A 261 -2.40 -3.53 3.00
CA GLY A 261 -1.09 -3.80 2.42
C GLY A 261 -0.33 -4.96 3.09
N ARG A 262 -0.94 -5.64 4.06
CA ARG A 262 -0.31 -6.76 4.77
C ARG A 262 -0.06 -7.98 3.89
N PHE A 263 -0.85 -8.18 2.84
CA PHE A 263 -0.78 -9.39 2.02
C PHE A 263 0.61 -9.58 1.43
N LEU A 264 1.16 -10.79 1.53
CA LEU A 264 2.50 -11.14 1.08
C LEU A 264 2.47 -11.70 -0.34
N GLN A 265 3.21 -11.06 -1.22
CA GLN A 265 3.72 -11.68 -2.44
C GLN A 265 4.92 -12.56 -2.05
N ILE A 266 5.02 -13.77 -2.61
CA ILE A 266 5.94 -14.80 -2.10
C ILE A 266 6.84 -15.39 -3.19
N SER A 267 8.03 -15.83 -2.79
CA SER A 267 8.93 -16.67 -3.59
C SER A 267 9.50 -17.79 -2.73
N GLY A 268 9.65 -18.98 -3.31
CA GLY A 268 10.14 -20.18 -2.62
C GLY A 268 9.06 -20.95 -1.84
N LEU A 269 7.79 -20.57 -1.98
CA LEU A 269 6.66 -21.17 -1.26
C LEU A 269 5.48 -21.44 -2.19
N ARG A 270 4.70 -22.47 -1.85
CA ARG A 270 3.30 -22.64 -2.28
C ARG A 270 2.39 -22.70 -1.08
N VAL A 271 1.26 -22.01 -1.17
CA VAL A 271 0.28 -21.82 -0.09
C VAL A 271 -1.11 -22.16 -0.61
N VAL A 272 -1.81 -23.01 0.11
CA VAL A 272 -3.24 -23.26 -0.10
C VAL A 272 -4.00 -22.59 1.04
N ALA A 273 -5.00 -21.77 0.69
CA ALA A 273 -5.76 -20.98 1.65
C ALA A 273 -7.26 -20.94 1.32
N THR A 274 -8.09 -20.51 2.27
CA THR A 274 -9.53 -20.30 2.09
C THR A 274 -9.99 -19.04 2.81
N TRP A 275 -10.91 -18.30 2.20
CA TRP A 275 -11.55 -17.14 2.83
C TRP A 275 -12.76 -17.53 3.68
N GLN A 276 -13.23 -18.78 3.57
CA GLN A 276 -14.45 -19.26 4.24
C GLN A 276 -14.21 -19.56 5.73
N ARG A 277 -12.96 -19.78 6.13
CA ARG A 277 -12.57 -20.01 7.53
C ARG A 277 -12.34 -18.70 8.29
N THR A 278 -12.45 -18.78 9.61
CA THR A 278 -12.18 -17.66 10.51
C THR A 278 -10.72 -17.22 10.44
N PRO A 279 -10.41 -15.93 10.60
CA PRO A 279 -9.03 -15.44 10.66
C PRO A 279 -8.15 -16.26 11.60
N GLY A 280 -6.96 -16.63 11.16
CA GLY A 280 -6.02 -17.49 11.90
C GLY A 280 -6.18 -18.99 11.64
N ASN A 281 -7.16 -19.41 10.83
CA ASN A 281 -7.32 -20.79 10.34
C ASN A 281 -7.53 -20.83 8.82
N ARG A 282 -7.05 -19.82 8.10
CA ARG A 282 -7.28 -19.65 6.66
C ARG A 282 -6.20 -20.28 5.80
N VAL A 283 -5.01 -20.50 6.34
CA VAL A 283 -3.92 -21.21 5.69
C VAL A 283 -4.12 -22.71 5.93
N LEU A 284 -4.30 -23.46 4.85
CA LEU A 284 -4.57 -24.90 4.90
C LEU A 284 -3.28 -25.70 4.82
N ASP A 285 -2.44 -25.37 3.84
CA ASP A 285 -1.17 -26.03 3.60
C ASP A 285 -0.11 -25.03 3.15
N VAL A 286 1.14 -25.26 3.57
CA VAL A 286 2.30 -24.48 3.16
C VAL A 286 3.44 -25.43 2.79
N PHE A 287 3.98 -25.23 1.60
CA PHE A 287 5.05 -26.02 1.03
C PHE A 287 6.25 -25.13 0.71
N LEU A 288 7.45 -25.61 1.02
CA LEU A 288 8.70 -25.10 0.48
C LEU A 288 8.86 -25.61 -0.95
N ASP A 289 8.92 -24.69 -1.91
CA ASP A 289 8.98 -24.99 -3.34
C ASP A 289 10.14 -24.23 -3.99
N LEU A 290 11.32 -24.87 -4.05
CA LEU A 290 12.52 -24.29 -4.64
C LEU A 290 12.79 -24.91 -6.03
N PRO A 291 13.21 -24.11 -7.02
CA PRO A 291 13.54 -24.62 -8.35
C PRO A 291 14.54 -25.78 -8.31
N GLY A 292 14.22 -26.88 -9.00
CA GLY A 292 15.10 -28.05 -9.10
C GLY A 292 15.16 -28.93 -7.85
N THR A 293 14.29 -28.70 -6.86
CA THR A 293 14.20 -29.51 -5.63
C THR A 293 12.84 -30.20 -5.51
N VAL A 294 12.75 -31.18 -4.61
CA VAL A 294 11.48 -31.80 -4.25
C VAL A 294 10.72 -30.83 -3.34
N THR A 295 9.43 -30.62 -3.62
CA THR A 295 8.55 -29.82 -2.78
C THR A 295 8.32 -30.53 -1.44
N HIS A 296 8.48 -29.82 -0.33
CA HIS A 296 8.33 -30.36 1.02
C HIS A 296 7.36 -29.51 1.85
N ASN A 297 6.64 -30.13 2.79
CA ASN A 297 5.82 -29.37 3.74
C ASN A 297 6.70 -28.48 4.64
N ILE A 298 6.18 -27.32 5.02
CA ILE A 298 6.83 -26.51 6.06
C ILE A 298 6.75 -27.24 7.40
N GLU A 299 7.91 -27.46 8.01
CA GLU A 299 8.05 -28.11 9.31
C GLU A 299 8.04 -27.04 10.41
N PRO A 300 7.13 -27.11 11.40
CA PRO A 300 6.97 -26.05 12.40
C PRO A 300 8.23 -25.67 13.18
N ALA A 301 9.11 -26.65 13.44
CA ALA A 301 10.33 -26.46 14.23
C ALA A 301 11.58 -26.18 13.38
N ARG A 302 11.52 -26.37 12.06
CA ARG A 302 12.66 -26.09 11.17
C ARG A 302 12.83 -24.58 11.06
N MET A 303 14.08 -24.15 11.06
CA MET A 303 14.46 -22.77 10.79
C MET A 303 14.73 -22.59 9.30
N TYR A 304 14.18 -21.52 8.73
CA TYR A 304 14.30 -21.16 7.32
C TYR A 304 14.98 -19.80 7.19
N THR A 305 15.66 -19.59 6.07
CA THR A 305 16.21 -18.29 5.67
C THR A 305 15.15 -17.50 4.90
N VAL A 306 14.73 -16.38 5.48
CA VAL A 306 13.62 -15.58 4.96
C VAL A 306 14.06 -14.14 4.74
N ALA A 307 13.92 -13.65 3.50
CA ALA A 307 14.10 -12.25 3.18
C ALA A 307 12.76 -11.50 3.32
N VAL A 308 12.77 -10.37 4.03
CA VAL A 308 11.59 -9.52 4.28
C VAL A 308 11.95 -8.04 4.26
N PRO A 309 11.05 -7.13 3.82
CA PRO A 309 11.22 -5.70 4.02
C PRO A 309 11.35 -5.37 5.51
N LYS A 310 12.18 -4.37 5.85
CA LYS A 310 12.39 -3.91 7.23
C LYS A 310 11.07 -3.57 7.93
N PHE A 311 10.13 -2.96 7.21
CA PHE A 311 8.79 -2.67 7.71
C PHE A 311 8.10 -3.91 8.33
N ILE A 312 8.21 -5.06 7.66
CA ILE A 312 7.67 -6.33 8.16
C ILE A 312 8.56 -6.90 9.28
N ALA A 313 9.88 -6.80 9.14
CA ALA A 313 10.83 -7.24 10.16
C ALA A 313 10.64 -6.54 11.52
N ASP A 314 10.25 -5.27 11.49
CA ASP A 314 9.96 -4.43 12.67
C ASP A 314 8.58 -4.73 13.28
N GLY A 315 7.76 -5.55 12.62
CA GLY A 315 6.47 -6.01 13.12
C GLY A 315 5.26 -5.15 12.77
N PHE A 316 5.40 -4.21 11.82
CA PHE A 316 4.26 -3.48 11.25
C PHE A 316 3.32 -4.43 10.47
N ASP A 317 2.14 -3.96 10.07
CA ASP A 317 1.08 -4.76 9.41
C ASP A 317 0.66 -6.04 10.16
N GLY A 318 0.88 -6.09 11.48
CA GLY A 318 0.52 -7.23 12.32
C GLY A 318 1.59 -8.34 12.41
N TYR A 319 2.75 -8.16 11.78
CA TYR A 319 3.86 -9.12 11.76
C TYR A 319 4.68 -9.16 13.06
N THR A 320 4.00 -9.05 14.20
CA THR A 320 4.55 -8.87 15.56
C THR A 320 5.54 -9.93 16.05
N ARG A 321 5.65 -11.08 15.36
CA ARG A 321 6.60 -12.15 15.70
C ARG A 321 8.00 -11.94 15.10
N PHE A 322 8.11 -11.21 13.99
CA PHE A 322 9.38 -11.00 13.30
C PHE A 322 10.45 -10.25 14.14
N PRO A 323 10.12 -9.26 15.01
CA PRO A 323 11.13 -8.58 15.81
C PRO A 323 11.96 -9.52 16.69
N ALA A 324 11.39 -10.66 17.11
CA ALA A 324 12.05 -11.64 17.97
C ALA A 324 12.93 -12.66 17.20
N GLU A 325 12.77 -12.78 15.88
CA GLU A 325 13.54 -13.71 15.06
C GLU A 325 14.97 -13.20 14.82
N GLU A 326 15.94 -14.10 14.68
CA GLU A 326 17.36 -13.76 14.46
C GLU A 326 17.53 -13.03 13.12
N THR A 327 18.26 -11.91 13.14
CA THR A 327 18.63 -11.16 11.93
C THR A 327 20.00 -11.63 11.44
N ILE A 328 20.06 -12.13 10.21
CA ILE A 328 21.29 -12.57 9.53
C ILE A 328 21.90 -11.40 8.74
N ILE A 329 21.07 -10.63 8.05
CA ILE A 329 21.46 -9.41 7.34
C ILE A 329 20.63 -8.26 7.89
N ASP A 330 21.30 -7.30 8.50
CA ASP A 330 20.71 -6.11 9.13
C ASP A 330 20.60 -4.93 8.13
N PRO A 331 19.96 -3.81 8.52
CA PRO A 331 19.75 -2.68 7.63
C PRO A 331 21.03 -2.01 7.10
N GLU A 332 22.17 -2.13 7.78
CA GLU A 332 23.43 -1.51 7.35
C GLU A 332 24.04 -2.26 6.16
N ALA A 333 23.85 -3.58 6.11
CA ALA A 333 24.34 -4.44 5.02
C ALA A 333 23.28 -4.72 3.93
N ALA A 334 22.01 -4.45 4.20
CA ALA A 334 20.90 -4.74 3.30
C ALA A 334 20.82 -3.79 2.10
N ILE A 335 20.45 -4.32 0.93
CA ILE A 335 19.98 -3.51 -0.19
C ILE A 335 18.54 -3.06 0.04
N THR A 336 18.14 -1.93 -0.54
CA THR A 336 16.74 -1.48 -0.50
C THR A 336 15.94 -2.05 -1.67
N ASP A 337 14.62 -2.16 -1.52
CA ASP A 337 13.70 -2.60 -2.59
C ASP A 337 13.85 -1.77 -3.87
N THR A 338 13.86 -0.44 -3.78
CA THR A 338 14.05 0.46 -4.92
C THR A 338 15.43 0.29 -5.56
N ASP A 339 16.49 0.23 -4.75
CA ASP A 339 17.87 0.13 -5.27
C ASP A 339 18.10 -1.23 -5.96
N LEU A 340 17.58 -2.32 -5.39
CA LEU A 340 17.62 -3.64 -6.02
C LEU A 340 17.00 -3.60 -7.41
N MET A 341 15.79 -3.06 -7.54
CA MET A 341 15.11 -2.98 -8.84
C MET A 341 15.86 -2.10 -9.85
N LEU A 342 16.39 -0.97 -9.40
CA LEU A 342 17.20 -0.08 -10.27
C LEU A 342 18.49 -0.78 -10.73
N ARG A 343 19.19 -1.50 -9.85
CA ARG A 343 20.43 -2.21 -10.17
C ARG A 343 20.25 -3.41 -11.09
N ILE A 344 19.17 -4.18 -10.92
CA ILE A 344 18.84 -5.29 -11.83
C ILE A 344 18.82 -4.80 -13.28
N PHE A 345 18.35 -3.58 -13.52
CA PHE A 345 18.24 -3.02 -14.87
C PHE A 345 19.35 -2.02 -15.23
N GLY A 346 20.51 -2.09 -14.55
CA GLY A 346 21.70 -1.33 -14.92
C GLY A 346 21.63 0.18 -14.61
N HIS A 347 20.77 0.58 -13.67
CA HIS A 347 20.79 1.93 -13.10
C HIS A 347 21.64 1.94 -11.82
N ASN A 348 22.52 2.94 -11.71
CA ASN A 348 23.50 3.08 -10.63
C ASN A 348 24.44 1.87 -10.43
N ASP A 349 24.63 1.05 -11.47
CA ASP A 349 25.54 -0.09 -11.43
C ASP A 349 26.97 0.43 -11.30
N LYS A 350 27.49 0.40 -10.07
CA LYS A 350 28.90 0.73 -9.80
C LYS A 350 29.70 -0.52 -10.12
N PRO A 351 30.80 -0.43 -10.90
CA PRO A 351 31.61 -1.58 -11.29
C PRO A 351 32.42 -2.21 -10.13
N ASN A 352 32.07 -1.93 -8.87
CA ASN A 352 32.74 -2.53 -7.72
C ASN A 352 32.25 -3.97 -7.54
N CYS A 353 33.20 -4.88 -7.41
CA CYS A 353 32.98 -6.30 -7.13
C CYS A 353 32.65 -6.49 -5.63
N ASP A 354 31.52 -5.94 -5.18
CA ASP A 354 30.97 -6.17 -3.85
C ASP A 354 29.90 -7.27 -3.87
N ASP A 355 29.52 -7.78 -2.70
CA ASP A 355 28.53 -8.85 -2.57
C ASP A 355 27.16 -8.48 -3.18
N HIS A 356 26.84 -7.19 -3.25
CA HIS A 356 25.62 -6.69 -3.88
C HIS A 356 25.67 -6.82 -5.40
N ALA A 357 26.83 -6.62 -6.04
CA ALA A 357 26.98 -6.86 -7.49
C ALA A 357 26.73 -8.34 -7.85
N ILE A 358 27.23 -9.27 -7.04
CA ILE A 358 27.00 -10.71 -7.23
C ILE A 358 25.52 -11.04 -6.99
N GLY A 359 24.90 -10.46 -5.96
CA GLY A 359 23.47 -10.60 -5.72
C GLY A 359 22.63 -10.06 -6.87
N ALA A 360 22.96 -8.89 -7.40
CA ALA A 360 22.25 -8.28 -8.52
C ALA A 360 22.33 -9.16 -9.77
N GLU A 361 23.46 -9.81 -10.02
CA GLU A 361 23.58 -10.75 -11.14
C GLU A 361 22.66 -11.97 -11.01
N ARG A 362 22.54 -12.55 -9.80
CA ARG A 362 21.57 -13.63 -9.55
C ARG A 362 20.14 -13.17 -9.76
N ALA A 363 19.80 -11.96 -9.29
CA ALA A 363 18.48 -11.39 -9.49
C ALA A 363 18.20 -11.08 -10.97
N ARG A 364 19.18 -10.61 -11.73
CA ARG A 364 19.08 -10.44 -13.20
C ARG A 364 18.76 -11.74 -13.90
N ALA A 365 19.42 -12.83 -13.53
CA ALA A 365 19.25 -14.14 -14.16
C ALA A 365 17.83 -14.71 -14.04
N VAL A 366 17.08 -14.34 -12.99
CA VAL A 366 15.68 -14.80 -12.81
C VAL A 366 14.65 -13.80 -13.34
N THR A 367 14.99 -12.52 -13.44
CA THR A 367 14.05 -11.45 -13.79
C THR A 367 14.09 -11.08 -15.27
N ILE A 368 15.27 -11.12 -15.91
CA ILE A 368 15.47 -10.72 -17.30
C ILE A 368 15.38 -11.95 -18.21
N VAL A 369 14.46 -11.92 -19.17
CA VAL A 369 14.25 -13.03 -20.12
C VAL A 369 14.93 -12.81 -21.47
N GLY A 370 15.48 -11.62 -21.71
CA GLY A 370 16.14 -11.24 -22.95
C GLY A 370 16.38 -9.74 -23.03
N HIS A 371 16.79 -9.26 -24.20
CA HIS A 371 17.02 -7.84 -24.46
C HIS A 371 16.28 -7.43 -25.74
N ASN A 372 15.75 -6.22 -25.78
CA ASN A 372 15.08 -5.68 -26.95
C ASN A 372 16.11 -5.44 -28.06
N ALA A 373 15.83 -5.93 -29.26
CA ALA A 373 16.75 -5.83 -30.40
C ALA A 373 16.99 -4.39 -30.86
N SER A 374 16.08 -3.46 -30.57
CA SER A 374 16.13 -2.08 -31.07
C SER A 374 16.97 -1.14 -30.22
N ASP A 375 16.95 -1.28 -28.89
CA ASP A 375 17.64 -0.39 -27.95
C ASP A 375 18.53 -1.11 -26.94
N GLY A 376 18.55 -2.45 -26.95
CA GLY A 376 19.34 -3.28 -26.05
C GLY A 376 18.85 -3.28 -24.61
N LEU A 377 17.68 -2.71 -24.30
CA LEU A 377 17.16 -2.70 -22.93
C LEU A 377 16.66 -4.10 -22.50
N PRO A 378 16.79 -4.46 -21.22
CA PRO A 378 16.35 -5.75 -20.71
C PRO A 378 14.84 -5.92 -20.82
N ILE A 379 14.38 -7.15 -21.05
CA ILE A 379 12.97 -7.52 -21.15
C ILE A 379 12.60 -8.38 -19.93
N VAL A 380 11.48 -8.05 -19.29
CA VAL A 380 10.86 -8.86 -18.23
C VAL A 380 9.58 -9.51 -18.73
N ASN A 381 9.34 -10.74 -18.27
CA ASN A 381 8.13 -11.51 -18.56
C ASN A 381 7.68 -12.35 -17.34
N PRO A 382 7.36 -11.70 -16.21
CA PRO A 382 7.00 -12.44 -15.01
C PRO A 382 5.63 -13.11 -15.16
N VAL A 383 5.46 -14.23 -14.46
CA VAL A 383 4.25 -15.06 -14.53
C VAL A 383 3.62 -15.25 -13.15
N THR A 384 2.32 -15.51 -13.15
CA THR A 384 1.59 -16.07 -12.00
C THR A 384 1.60 -17.59 -12.17
N ASP A 385 2.26 -18.31 -11.27
CA ASP A 385 2.45 -19.76 -11.32
C ASP A 385 1.72 -20.51 -10.21
N GLY A 386 0.84 -19.82 -9.47
CA GLY A 386 -0.10 -20.42 -8.52
C GLY A 386 0.53 -20.71 -7.16
N ARG A 387 1.44 -19.84 -6.72
CA ARG A 387 2.06 -19.86 -5.39
C ARG A 387 1.05 -19.67 -4.29
N ILE A 388 -0.03 -18.93 -4.54
CA ILE A 388 -1.10 -18.72 -3.56
C ILE A 388 -2.42 -19.14 -4.19
N ARG A 389 -2.98 -20.26 -3.71
CA ARG A 389 -4.24 -20.81 -4.22
C ARG A 389 -5.34 -20.69 -3.18
N PHE A 390 -6.38 -19.92 -3.50
CA PHE A 390 -7.60 -19.89 -2.71
C PHE A 390 -8.57 -20.98 -3.17
N ILE A 391 -9.09 -21.76 -2.23
CA ILE A 391 -10.09 -22.80 -2.47
C ILE A 391 -11.39 -22.51 -1.72
N GLU A 392 -12.48 -23.09 -2.20
CA GLU A 392 -13.76 -23.14 -1.50
C GLU A 392 -13.77 -24.38 -0.61
N ASP A 393 -13.28 -24.24 0.63
CA ASP A 393 -13.24 -25.27 1.68
C ASP A 393 -13.64 -24.69 3.03
#